data_AF-A0AA42P541-F1
#
_entry.id   AF-A0AA42P541-F1
#
_cell.length_a   1.000
_cell.length_b   1.000
_cell.length_c   1.000
_cell.angle_alpha   90.00
_cell.angle_beta   90.00
_cell.angle_gamma   90.00
#
_symmetry.space_group_name_H-M   'P 1'
#
loop_
_entity.id
_entity.type
_entity.pdbx_description
1 polymer ?
#
loop_
_entity_poly.entity_id
_entity_poly.type
_entity_poly.pdbx_seq_one_letter_code
_entity_poly.pdbx_strand_id
1 'polypeptide(L)'
;MTITATVAIACALLLLGRYLNRMATASHAQRVRDLRVRALLEDLEILRLLQQHRGLGAQHEAAAVALRHAVAASLTQRLQQRSAMPDPHAVAADWAQLRDTPADFDGHSRLIDSLIAAIDEREPLGQAAVRWRMWRACEVCACLPRTRAVAHQACKPASCLCADASAVTRTWS
;
A
#
# COMPACT_ATOMS: atom_id res chain seq x y z
N MET A 1 18.38 25.44 56.05
CA MET A 1 17.89 25.96 54.75
C MET A 1 18.42 25.19 53.52
N THR A 2 19.35 24.24 53.65
CA THR A 2 19.94 23.49 52.52
C THR A 2 19.11 22.29 52.07
N ILE A 3 18.36 21.66 52.99
CA ILE A 3 17.52 20.48 52.71
C ILE A 3 16.33 20.82 51.80
N THR A 4 15.71 21.99 51.98
CA THR A 4 14.60 22.43 51.12
C THR A 4 15.05 22.74 49.70
N ALA A 5 16.24 23.34 49.53
CA ALA A 5 16.80 23.63 48.22
C ALA A 5 17.15 22.36 47.43
N THR A 6 17.76 21.38 48.09
CA THR A 6 18.11 20.09 47.47
C THR A 6 16.89 19.28 47.04
N VAL A 7 15.83 19.25 47.87
CA VAL A 7 14.56 18.62 47.52
C VAL A 7 13.88 19.33 46.35
N ALA A 8 13.86 20.67 46.33
CA ALA A 8 13.28 21.43 45.22
C ALA A 8 14.01 21.16 43.89
N ILE A 9 15.34 21.08 43.91
CA ILE A 9 16.15 20.76 42.74
C ILE A 9 15.88 19.32 42.27
N ALA A 10 15.84 18.35 43.19
CA ALA A 10 15.54 16.96 42.85
C ALA A 10 14.14 16.82 42.21
N CYS A 11 13.13 17.50 42.75
CA CYS A 11 11.79 17.54 42.17
C CYS A 11 11.79 18.19 40.78
N ALA A 12 12.50 19.30 40.59
CA ALA A 12 12.61 19.96 39.29
C ALA A 12 13.26 19.05 38.24
N LEU A 13 14.34 18.34 38.60
CA LEU A 13 15.01 17.39 37.71
C LEU A 13 14.12 16.20 37.35
N LEU A 14 13.36 15.66 38.30
CA LEU A 14 12.40 14.58 38.03
C LEU A 14 11.28 15.03 37.10
N LEU A 15 10.72 16.22 37.31
CA LEU A 15 9.68 16.77 36.44
C LEU A 15 10.22 17.03 35.03
N LEU A 16 11.42 17.59 34.91
CA LEU A 16 12.09 17.81 33.63
C LEU A 16 12.39 16.50 32.91
N GLY A 17 12.92 15.49 33.62
CA GLY A 17 13.17 14.17 33.07
C GLY A 17 11.89 13.49 32.56
N ARG A 18 10.80 13.58 33.32
CA ARG A 18 9.48 13.05 32.89
C ARG A 18 8.92 13.80 31.68
N TYR A 19 9.10 15.11 31.63
CA TYR A 19 8.68 15.93 30.49
C TYR A 19 9.45 15.56 29.21
N LEU A 20 10.79 15.49 29.29
CA LEU A 20 11.65 15.09 28.17
C LEU A 20 11.36 13.66 27.71
N ASN A 21 11.15 12.72 28.63
CA ASN A 21 10.80 11.34 28.29
C ASN A 21 9.44 11.25 27.57
N ARG A 22 8.44 12.01 28.02
CA ARG A 22 7.14 12.10 27.34
C ARG A 22 7.28 12.65 25.93
N MET A 23 8.08 13.72 25.74
CA MET A 23 8.33 14.28 24.41
C MET A 23 9.06 13.29 23.49
N ALA A 24 10.08 12.61 24.00
CA ALA A 24 10.83 11.62 23.23
C ALA A 24 9.93 10.43 22.82
N THR A 25 9.11 9.93 23.75
CA THR A 25 8.17 8.84 23.47
C THR A 25 7.11 9.26 22.46
N ALA A 26 6.56 10.47 22.58
CA ALA A 26 5.60 11.01 21.62
C ALA A 26 6.22 11.18 20.22
N SER A 27 7.43 11.74 20.14
CA SER A 27 8.16 11.90 18.88
C SER A 27 8.48 10.55 18.23
N HIS A 28 8.94 9.58 19.02
CA HIS A 28 9.22 8.24 18.54
C HIS A 28 7.96 7.53 18.04
N ALA A 29 6.87 7.58 18.81
CA ALA A 29 5.58 7.03 18.40
C ALA A 29 5.08 7.67 17.08
N GLN A 30 5.28 8.97 16.91
CA GLN A 30 4.93 9.65 15.66
C GLN A 30 5.78 9.16 14.48
N ARG A 31 7.11 9.06 14.64
CA ARG A 31 7.99 8.54 13.58
C ARG A 31 7.63 7.12 13.18
N VAL A 32 7.34 6.24 14.14
CA VAL A 32 6.91 4.86 13.86
C VAL A 32 5.60 4.85 13.09
N ARG A 33 4.62 5.68 13.47
CA ARG A 33 3.36 5.83 12.73
C ARG A 33 3.59 6.30 11.29
N ASP A 34 4.43 7.31 11.08
CA ASP A 34 4.73 7.85 9.76
C ASP A 34 5.41 6.78 8.87
N LEU A 35 6.34 6.00 9.41
CA LEU A 35 6.98 4.90 8.70
C LEU A 35 6.00 3.80 8.31
N ARG A 36 5.08 3.43 9.21
CA ARG A 36 4.04 2.44 8.89
C ARG A 36 3.03 2.94 7.87
N VAL A 37 2.66 4.23 7.89
CA VAL A 37 1.83 4.85 6.84
C VAL A 37 2.53 4.81 5.48
N ARG A 38 3.84 5.08 5.44
CA ARG A 38 4.65 4.96 4.22
C ARG A 38 4.73 3.51 3.74
N ALA A 39 4.91 2.55 4.65
CA ALA A 39 4.91 1.13 4.31
C ALA A 39 3.58 0.67 3.69
N LEU A 40 2.45 1.12 4.26
CA LEU A 40 1.13 0.84 3.69
C LEU A 40 0.95 1.48 2.31
N LEU A 41 1.43 2.71 2.12
CA LEU A 41 1.40 3.36 0.81
C LEU A 41 2.20 2.60 -0.26
N GLU A 42 3.38 2.12 0.10
CA GLU A 42 4.20 1.28 -0.78
C GLU A 42 3.50 -0.04 -1.12
N ASP A 43 2.84 -0.68 -0.15
CA ASP A 43 2.08 -1.90 -0.39
C ASP A 43 0.92 -1.71 -1.37
N LEU A 44 0.22 -0.56 -1.29
CA LEU A 44 -0.84 -0.22 -2.25
C LEU A 44 -0.30 -0.02 -3.67
N GLU A 45 0.88 0.59 -3.81
CA GLU A 45 1.49 0.76 -5.13
C GLU A 45 2.04 -0.55 -5.68
N ILE A 46 2.60 -1.42 -4.83
CA ILE A 46 3.00 -2.79 -5.18
C ILE A 46 1.77 -3.57 -5.70
N LEU A 47 0.63 -3.50 -5.00
CA LEU A 47 -0.62 -4.12 -5.44
C LEU A 47 -1.09 -3.59 -6.79
N ARG A 48 -1.06 -2.26 -7.00
CA ARG A 48 -1.41 -1.64 -8.28
C ARG A 48 -0.54 -2.17 -9.42
N LEU A 49 0.77 -2.25 -9.21
CA LEU A 49 1.72 -2.74 -10.21
C LEU A 49 1.53 -4.25 -10.48
N LEU A 50 1.26 -5.07 -9.47
CA LEU A 50 0.93 -6.49 -9.63
C LEU A 50 -0.32 -6.68 -10.49
N GLN A 51 -1.38 -5.93 -10.22
CA GLN A 51 -2.61 -5.95 -11.02
C GLN A 51 -2.36 -5.51 -12.46
N GLN A 52 -1.56 -4.46 -12.66
CA GLN A 52 -1.20 -3.97 -13.99
C GLN A 52 -0.38 -5.01 -14.76
N HIS A 53 0.61 -5.63 -14.12
CA HIS A 53 1.42 -6.69 -14.72
C HIS A 53 0.54 -7.88 -15.15
N ARG A 54 -0.37 -8.33 -14.26
CA ARG A 54 -1.37 -9.37 -14.54
C ARG A 54 -2.26 -8.98 -15.73
N GLY A 55 -2.76 -7.75 -15.78
CA GLY A 55 -3.62 -7.25 -16.86
C GLY A 55 -2.94 -7.18 -18.24
N LEU A 56 -1.61 -7.02 -18.26
CA LEU A 56 -0.78 -7.08 -19.47
C LEU A 56 -0.34 -8.52 -19.82
N GLY A 57 -0.70 -9.51 -18.99
CA GLY A 57 -0.25 -10.89 -19.10
C GLY A 57 -0.57 -11.57 -20.42
N ALA A 58 -1.80 -11.40 -20.89
CA ALA A 58 -2.30 -12.00 -22.12
C ALA A 58 -2.06 -11.15 -23.38
N GLN A 59 -1.44 -9.96 -23.23
CA GLN A 59 -1.20 -9.06 -24.35
C GLN A 59 0.12 -9.37 -25.04
N HIS A 60 0.10 -9.39 -26.36
CA HIS A 60 1.24 -9.75 -27.21
C HIS A 60 1.72 -8.58 -28.09
N GLU A 61 1.00 -7.45 -28.07
CA GLU A 61 1.38 -6.26 -28.80
C GLU A 61 2.69 -5.69 -28.24
N ALA A 62 3.59 -5.22 -29.12
CA ALA A 62 4.91 -4.73 -28.75
C ALA A 62 4.87 -3.64 -27.65
N ALA A 63 3.89 -2.72 -27.74
CA ALA A 63 3.70 -1.68 -26.72
C ALA A 63 3.31 -2.26 -25.36
N ALA A 64 2.41 -3.25 -25.32
CA ALA A 64 1.99 -3.91 -24.10
C ALA A 64 3.13 -4.73 -23.47
N VAL A 65 3.95 -5.38 -24.30
CA VAL A 65 5.15 -6.11 -23.85
C VAL A 65 6.17 -5.15 -23.24
N ALA A 66 6.46 -4.03 -23.90
CA ALA A 66 7.38 -3.01 -23.36
C ALA A 66 6.88 -2.44 -22.03
N LEU A 67 5.59 -2.11 -21.94
CA LEU A 67 4.98 -1.62 -20.71
C LEU A 67 5.05 -2.67 -19.59
N ARG A 68 4.80 -3.95 -19.90
CA ARG A 68 4.87 -5.04 -18.94
C ARG A 68 6.28 -5.18 -18.34
N HIS A 69 7.32 -5.09 -19.16
CA HIS A 69 8.70 -5.10 -18.68
C HIS A 69 9.02 -3.90 -17.79
N ALA A 70 8.53 -2.70 -18.14
CA ALA A 70 8.72 -1.51 -17.31
C ALA A 70 8.01 -1.62 -15.94
N VAL A 71 6.79 -2.18 -15.93
CA VAL A 71 6.05 -2.48 -14.70
C VAL A 71 6.80 -3.51 -13.86
N ALA A 72 7.30 -4.58 -14.48
CA ALA A 72 8.05 -5.62 -13.79
C ALA A 72 9.33 -5.08 -13.12
N ALA A 73 10.07 -4.21 -13.81
CA ALA A 73 11.25 -3.54 -13.26
C ALA A 73 10.88 -2.63 -12.08
N SER A 74 9.83 -1.82 -12.23
CA SER A 74 9.34 -0.91 -11.19
C SER A 74 8.89 -1.67 -9.93
N LEU A 75 8.18 -2.79 -10.11
CA LEU A 75 7.72 -3.65 -9.03
C LEU A 75 8.89 -4.29 -8.29
N THR A 76 9.90 -4.78 -9.02
CA THR A 76 11.13 -5.34 -8.43
C THR A 76 11.84 -4.32 -7.56
N GLN A 77 12.01 -3.09 -8.05
CA GLN A 77 12.63 -2.01 -7.29
C GLN A 77 11.84 -1.66 -6.03
N ARG A 78 10.51 -1.55 -6.13
CA ARG A 78 9.67 -1.23 -4.96
C ARG A 78 9.67 -2.32 -3.91
N LEU A 79 9.67 -3.60 -4.30
CA LEU A 79 9.78 -4.72 -3.36
C LEU A 79 11.12 -4.68 -2.58
N GLN A 80 12.22 -4.29 -3.23
CA GLN A 80 13.51 -4.08 -2.56
C GLN A 80 13.49 -2.89 -1.59
N GLN A 81 12.85 -1.79 -1.96
CA GLN A 81 12.69 -0.65 -1.06
C GLN A 81 11.79 -1.00 0.14
N ARG A 82 10.74 -1.78 -0.11
CA ARG A 82 9.75 -2.17 0.89
C ARG A 82 10.31 -3.13 1.93
N SER A 83 11.31 -3.95 1.60
CA SER A 83 11.94 -4.87 2.56
C SER A 83 12.72 -4.15 3.68
N ALA A 84 13.09 -2.88 3.48
CA ALA A 84 13.74 -2.04 4.49
C ALA A 84 12.73 -1.29 5.40
N MET A 85 11.43 -1.44 5.16
CA MET A 85 10.36 -0.80 5.93
C MET A 85 9.81 -1.73 7.03
N PRO A 86 9.12 -1.18 8.05
CA PRO A 86 8.47 -1.98 9.08
C PRO A 86 7.51 -3.03 8.49
N ASP A 87 7.29 -4.10 9.27
CA ASP A 87 6.35 -5.18 8.93
C ASP A 87 6.62 -5.75 7.51
N PRO A 88 7.82 -6.30 7.25
CA PRO A 88 8.16 -6.87 5.95
C PRO A 88 7.33 -8.12 5.68
N HIS A 89 7.03 -8.37 4.40
CA HIS A 89 6.29 -9.54 3.94
C HIS A 89 7.09 -10.26 2.84
N ALA A 90 6.87 -11.56 2.69
CA ALA A 90 7.71 -12.44 1.85
C ALA A 90 7.29 -12.52 0.37
N VAL A 91 6.73 -11.45 -0.20
CA VAL A 91 6.16 -11.42 -1.57
C VAL A 91 7.26 -11.40 -2.65
N ALA A 92 8.50 -11.01 -2.31
CA ALA A 92 9.59 -10.88 -3.26
C ALA A 92 10.03 -12.21 -3.92
N ALA A 93 9.96 -13.32 -3.18
CA ALA A 93 10.32 -14.64 -3.70
C ALA A 93 9.30 -15.13 -4.74
N ASP A 94 8.01 -15.03 -4.40
CA ASP A 94 6.91 -15.40 -5.29
C ASP A 94 6.89 -14.50 -6.55
N TRP A 95 7.16 -13.20 -6.37
CA TRP A 95 7.29 -12.27 -7.50
C TRP A 95 8.42 -12.67 -8.46
N ALA A 96 9.58 -13.09 -7.94
CA ALA A 96 10.71 -13.49 -8.79
C ALA A 96 10.36 -14.66 -9.73
N GLN A 97 9.48 -15.56 -9.30
CA GLN A 97 8.96 -16.64 -10.14
C GLN A 97 7.93 -16.14 -11.15
N LEU A 98 7.00 -15.29 -10.70
CA LEU A 98 5.87 -14.84 -11.51
C LEU A 98 6.21 -13.80 -12.58
N ARG A 99 7.28 -13.04 -12.37
CA ARG A 99 7.71 -11.96 -13.29
C ARG A 99 7.87 -12.46 -14.72
N ASP A 100 8.43 -13.66 -14.89
CA ASP A 100 8.78 -14.22 -16.18
C ASP A 100 7.64 -15.11 -16.75
N THR A 101 6.56 -15.30 -15.98
CA THR A 101 5.32 -16.00 -16.38
C THR A 101 4.11 -15.06 -16.35
N PRO A 102 4.09 -14.01 -17.20
CA PRO A 102 3.07 -12.96 -17.13
C PRO A 102 1.64 -13.46 -17.44
N ALA A 103 1.51 -14.59 -18.14
CA ALA A 103 0.21 -15.21 -18.44
C ALA A 103 -0.37 -16.05 -17.28
N ASP A 104 0.40 -16.28 -16.20
CA ASP A 104 -0.08 -17.02 -15.02
C ASP A 104 -1.01 -16.16 -14.16
N PHE A 105 -2.28 -16.11 -14.56
CA PHE A 105 -3.30 -15.34 -13.86
C PHE A 105 -3.50 -15.79 -12.40
N ASP A 106 -3.48 -17.11 -12.16
CA ASP A 106 -3.75 -17.69 -10.86
C ASP A 106 -2.60 -17.44 -9.89
N GLY A 107 -1.36 -17.55 -10.38
CA GLY A 107 -0.16 -17.16 -9.64
C GLY A 107 -0.19 -15.70 -9.20
N HIS A 108 -0.51 -14.78 -10.13
CA HIS A 108 -0.65 -13.36 -9.78
C HIS A 108 -1.78 -13.12 -8.78
N SER A 109 -2.91 -13.80 -8.91
CA SER A 109 -4.07 -13.64 -8.01
C SER A 109 -3.75 -14.11 -6.60
N ARG A 110 -3.10 -15.26 -6.44
CA ARG A 110 -2.63 -15.75 -5.13
C ARG A 110 -1.62 -14.80 -4.46
N LEU A 111 -0.73 -14.21 -5.26
CA LEU A 111 0.25 -13.25 -4.74
C LEU A 111 -0.43 -11.96 -4.26
N ILE A 112 -1.38 -11.46 -5.04
CA ILE A 112 -2.22 -10.31 -4.68
C ILE A 112 -2.99 -10.61 -3.38
N ASP A 113 -3.67 -11.75 -3.29
CA ASP A 113 -4.43 -12.15 -2.09
C ASP A 113 -3.52 -12.26 -0.85
N SER A 114 -2.32 -12.80 -1.01
CA SER A 114 -1.33 -12.91 0.08
C SER A 114 -0.88 -11.53 0.56
N LEU A 115 -0.66 -10.58 -0.35
CA LEU A 115 -0.30 -9.22 0.00
C LEU A 115 -1.47 -8.47 0.65
N ILE A 116 -2.70 -8.68 0.17
CA ILE A 116 -3.92 -8.14 0.79
C ILE A 116 -4.05 -8.63 2.23
N ALA A 117 -3.93 -9.94 2.46
CA ALA A 117 -3.96 -10.52 3.80
C ALA A 117 -2.87 -9.95 4.70
N ALA A 118 -1.64 -9.83 4.20
CA ALA A 118 -0.53 -9.24 4.94
C ALA A 118 -0.71 -7.73 5.25
N ILE A 119 -1.54 -7.02 4.49
CA ILE A 119 -1.95 -5.63 4.80
C ILE A 119 -3.06 -5.62 5.85
N ASP A 120 -4.03 -6.53 5.76
CA ASP A 120 -5.17 -6.61 6.68
C ASP A 120 -4.81 -7.01 8.10
N GLU A 121 -3.79 -7.84 8.26
CA GLU A 121 -3.23 -8.18 9.57
C GLU A 121 -2.64 -6.97 10.30
N ARG A 122 -2.42 -5.85 9.59
CA ARG A 122 -1.87 -4.62 10.18
C ARG A 122 -2.99 -3.69 10.62
N GLU A 123 -2.89 -3.22 11.86
CA GLU A 123 -3.87 -2.31 12.44
C GLU A 123 -4.08 -1.06 11.55
N PRO A 124 -5.33 -0.72 11.19
CA PRO A 124 -5.61 0.35 10.23
C PRO A 124 -5.18 1.73 10.75
N LEU A 125 -4.09 2.27 10.21
CA LEU A 125 -3.58 3.61 10.53
C LEU A 125 -4.42 4.71 9.85
N GLY A 126 -5.54 5.08 10.46
CA GLY A 126 -6.28 6.32 10.16
C GLY A 126 -6.60 6.52 8.67
N GLN A 127 -6.14 7.62 8.07
CA GLN A 127 -6.43 7.96 6.66
C GLN A 127 -5.86 6.95 5.64
N ALA A 128 -4.77 6.25 5.97
CA ALA A 128 -4.23 5.21 5.10
C ALA A 128 -5.14 3.98 5.07
N ALA A 129 -5.86 3.71 6.17
CA ALA A 129 -6.92 2.71 6.20
C ALA A 129 -8.13 3.10 5.36
N VAL A 130 -8.47 4.39 5.26
CA VAL A 130 -9.54 4.86 4.36
C VAL A 130 -9.17 4.59 2.91
N ARG A 131 -7.93 4.90 2.52
CA ARG A 131 -7.42 4.64 1.17
C ARG A 131 -7.30 3.14 0.87
N TRP A 132 -6.86 2.33 1.83
CA TRP A 132 -6.88 0.87 1.74
C TRP A 132 -8.30 0.33 1.52
N ARG A 133 -9.27 0.76 2.35
CA ARG A 133 -10.67 0.35 2.21
C ARG A 133 -11.28 0.76 0.88
N MET A 134 -10.94 1.96 0.40
CA MET A 134 -11.37 2.45 -0.91
C MET A 134 -10.74 1.63 -2.04
N TRP A 135 -9.45 1.30 -1.94
CA TRP A 135 -8.75 0.48 -2.91
C TRP A 135 -9.30 -0.96 -2.96
N ARG A 136 -9.56 -1.58 -1.80
CA ARG A 136 -10.22 -2.89 -1.70
C ARG A 136 -11.62 -2.88 -2.34
N ALA A 137 -12.38 -1.80 -2.18
CA ALA A 137 -13.68 -1.65 -2.86
C ALA A 137 -13.53 -1.53 -4.39
N CYS A 138 -12.47 -0.87 -4.86
CA CYS A 138 -12.15 -0.76 -6.29
C CYS A 138 -11.64 -2.07 -6.90
N GLU A 139 -10.90 -2.90 -6.16
CA GLU A 139 -10.41 -4.19 -6.67
C GLU A 139 -11.52 -5.20 -6.95
N VAL A 140 -12.55 -5.25 -6.09
CA VAL A 140 -13.79 -6.00 -6.35
C VAL A 140 -14.44 -5.56 -7.67
N CYS A 141 -14.34 -4.26 -8.01
CA CYS A 141 -14.89 -3.71 -9.25
C CYS A 141 -13.99 -3.95 -10.47
N ALA A 142 -12.66 -3.95 -10.30
CA ALA A 142 -11.69 -4.13 -11.37
C ALA A 142 -11.60 -5.59 -11.87
N CYS A 143 -12.03 -6.57 -11.06
CA CYS A 143 -11.98 -7.99 -11.39
C CYS A 143 -13.16 -8.55 -12.20
N LEU A 144 -14.16 -7.72 -12.61
CA LEU A 144 -15.35 -8.21 -13.33
C LEU A 144 -15.46 -7.68 -14.77
N PRO A 145 -14.71 -8.24 -15.74
CA PRO A 145 -14.96 -7.97 -17.16
C PRO A 145 -16.24 -8.64 -17.70
N ARG A 146 -16.89 -9.57 -16.96
CA ARG A 146 -18.01 -10.40 -17.47
C ARG A 146 -19.41 -10.01 -16.98
N THR A 147 -19.58 -9.08 -16.05
CA THR A 147 -20.91 -8.63 -15.60
C THR A 147 -21.01 -7.12 -15.49
N ARG A 148 -20.78 -6.43 -16.61
CA ARG A 148 -20.94 -4.98 -16.75
C ARG A 148 -22.37 -4.49 -16.44
N ALA A 149 -23.37 -5.38 -16.49
CA ALA A 149 -24.78 -5.05 -16.23
C ALA A 149 -25.20 -5.17 -14.76
N VAL A 150 -24.52 -5.97 -13.93
CA VAL A 150 -24.92 -6.19 -12.52
C VAL A 150 -24.12 -5.32 -11.56
N ALA A 151 -22.85 -5.01 -11.89
CA ALA A 151 -22.00 -4.13 -11.09
C ALA A 151 -22.51 -2.68 -11.02
N HIS A 152 -23.37 -2.27 -11.97
CA HIS A 152 -23.89 -0.91 -12.04
C HIS A 152 -24.87 -0.57 -10.91
N GLN A 153 -25.51 -1.58 -10.30
CA GLN A 153 -26.44 -1.41 -9.18
C GLN A 153 -25.73 -1.36 -7.83
N ALA A 154 -24.57 -2.00 -7.70
CA ALA A 154 -23.75 -1.95 -6.48
C ALA A 154 -22.85 -0.71 -6.41
N CYS A 155 -22.49 -0.13 -7.57
CA CYS A 155 -21.72 1.11 -7.69
C CYS A 155 -22.60 2.30 -8.11
N LYS A 156 -23.23 2.97 -7.13
CA LYS A 156 -23.79 4.33 -7.26
C LYS A 156 -23.67 5.08 -5.91
N PRO A 157 -23.53 6.42 -5.91
CA PRO A 157 -22.24 7.06 -6.13
C PRO A 157 -21.76 7.83 -4.90
N ALA A 158 -20.52 7.58 -4.51
CA ALA A 158 -19.60 8.59 -4.02
C ALA A 158 -18.19 8.09 -4.36
N SER A 159 -17.54 8.75 -5.33
CA SER A 159 -16.09 8.71 -5.56
C SER A 159 -15.41 7.38 -5.96
N CYS A 160 -15.99 6.55 -6.83
CA CYS A 160 -15.18 5.56 -7.55
C CYS A 160 -14.48 6.22 -8.76
N LEU A 161 -13.18 6.50 -8.65
CA LEU A 161 -12.31 7.05 -9.72
C LEU A 161 -12.14 6.13 -10.95
N CYS A 162 -12.73 4.93 -10.95
CA CYS A 162 -12.64 3.99 -12.07
C CYS A 162 -13.46 4.40 -13.30
N ALA A 163 -14.42 5.33 -13.17
CA ALA A 163 -15.30 5.74 -14.27
C ALA A 163 -14.63 6.66 -15.30
N ASP A 164 -13.51 7.32 -14.97
CA ASP A 164 -12.94 8.37 -15.83
C ASP A 164 -11.94 7.85 -16.88
N ALA A 165 -11.46 6.60 -16.74
CA ALA A 165 -10.54 6.01 -17.72
C ALA A 165 -11.21 5.62 -19.06
N SER A 166 -12.54 5.67 -19.14
CA SER A 166 -13.30 5.36 -20.37
C SER A 166 -13.63 6.60 -21.22
N ALA A 167 -13.33 7.81 -20.73
CA ALA A 167 -13.65 9.06 -21.43
C ALA A 167 -12.54 9.54 -22.38
N VAL A 168 -11.33 8.99 -22.31
CA VAL A 168 -10.17 9.48 -23.08
C VAL A 168 -10.01 8.84 -24.46
N THR A 169 -10.74 7.76 -24.79
CA THR A 169 -10.61 7.09 -26.10
C THR A 169 -11.64 7.53 -27.16
N ARG A 170 -12.27 8.71 -27.02
CA ARG A 170 -13.34 9.12 -27.97
C ARG A 170 -13.19 10.50 -28.62
N THR A 171 -11.98 11.08 -28.62
CA THR A 171 -11.74 12.37 -29.30
C THR A 171 -10.39 12.42 -30.02
N TRP A 172 -10.10 11.47 -30.90
CA TRP A 172 -9.15 11.66 -32.01
C TRP A 172 -9.61 10.80 -33.18
N SER A 173 -10.52 11.36 -33.97
CA SER A 173 -10.82 11.01 -35.36
C SER A 173 -10.57 12.24 -36.21
#